data_AF-A0AAD9IPY0-F1
#
_entry.id   AF-A0AAD9IPY0-F1
#
_cell.length_a   1.000
_cell.length_b   1.000
_cell.length_c   1.000
_cell.angle_alpha   90.00
_cell.angle_beta   90.00
_cell.angle_gamma   90.00
#
_symmetry.space_group_name_H-M   'P 1'
#
loop_
_entity.id
_entity.type
_entity.pdbx_description
1 polymer ?
#
loop_
_entity_poly.entity_id
_entity_poly.type
_entity_poly.pdbx_seq_one_letter_code
_entity_poly.pdbx_strand_id
1 'polypeptide(L)'
;MREHADFRNGNSPAITDSQQMKTTFRLVQAKNQRITLVLDVSGSMKMTSNGVKRIDKLYQTAAYFLLKVVPEKYHVGIVRFSSRAATVAPLVKKVLEANGGSSSGGILILVSDGEENESPSMAQVTPTLIRKEVIVHTILISDKADQKMIKLATATGGKAFFDSGSYDSTDLQSAFRSTIIDDDEGAPGITPVELLLESISVRAKEEVMMFVNVDSSVGRDTEFTFTYTGNAFNLHVVVMSPSGRNYTANGANAHTNRVTKQVTIAFNETEASSHK
;
A
#
# COMPACT_ATOMS: atom_id res chain seq x y z
N MET A 1 28.93 -40.48 -5.49
CA MET A 1 29.31 -39.12 -5.96
C MET A 1 30.82 -38.84 -5.93
N ARG A 2 31.63 -39.44 -5.05
CA ARG A 2 33.09 -39.20 -4.96
C ARG A 2 33.97 -39.89 -6.03
N GLU A 3 33.37 -40.68 -6.92
CA GLU A 3 34.12 -41.50 -7.89
C GLU A 3 34.05 -41.00 -9.34
N HIS A 4 33.34 -39.89 -9.58
CA HIS A 4 33.26 -39.31 -10.93
C HIS A 4 34.61 -38.66 -11.31
N ALA A 5 35.01 -38.83 -12.58
CA ALA A 5 36.31 -38.39 -13.10
C ALA A 5 36.60 -36.90 -12.85
N ASP A 6 35.57 -36.07 -12.85
CA ASP A 6 35.64 -34.62 -12.64
C ASP A 6 36.12 -34.20 -11.23
N PHE A 7 36.16 -35.12 -10.26
CA PHE A 7 36.59 -34.81 -8.87
C PHE A 7 37.92 -35.46 -8.48
N ARG A 8 38.66 -36.03 -9.43
CA ARG A 8 40.01 -36.56 -9.21
C ARG A 8 41.08 -35.51 -9.57
N ASN A 9 42.23 -35.55 -8.89
CA ASN A 9 43.42 -34.74 -9.18
C ASN A 9 43.26 -33.20 -9.09
N GLY A 10 42.36 -32.69 -8.26
CA GLY A 10 42.22 -31.24 -8.07
C GLY A 10 41.62 -30.50 -9.26
N ASN A 11 40.91 -31.21 -10.15
CA ASN A 11 40.25 -30.66 -11.34
C ASN A 11 38.98 -29.84 -11.05
N SER A 12 38.77 -29.40 -9.81
CA SER A 12 37.75 -28.38 -9.52
C SER A 12 38.21 -27.08 -10.17
N PRO A 13 37.41 -26.46 -11.06
CA PRO A 13 37.81 -25.20 -11.67
C PRO A 13 38.08 -24.17 -10.57
N ALA A 14 39.28 -23.59 -10.58
CA ALA A 14 39.64 -22.54 -9.65
C ALA A 14 38.70 -21.35 -9.89
N ILE A 15 37.92 -20.98 -8.88
CA ILE A 15 37.21 -19.70 -8.87
C ILE A 15 38.29 -18.64 -8.69
N THR A 16 38.72 -18.02 -9.79
CA THR A 16 39.62 -16.86 -9.75
C THR A 16 38.88 -15.71 -9.04
N ASP A 17 39.56 -14.95 -8.20
CA ASP A 17 38.99 -13.83 -7.41
C ASP A 17 38.22 -12.80 -8.28
N SER A 18 38.54 -12.76 -9.58
CA SER A 18 37.84 -11.97 -10.61
C SER A 18 36.45 -12.46 -11.01
N GLN A 19 35.99 -13.62 -10.53
CA GLN A 19 34.64 -14.18 -10.77
C GLN A 19 33.77 -14.22 -9.51
N GLN A 20 34.27 -13.75 -8.36
CA GLN A 20 33.48 -13.76 -7.13
C GLN A 20 32.40 -12.67 -7.20
N MET A 21 31.14 -13.09 -7.37
CA MET A 21 29.99 -12.18 -7.21
C MET A 21 29.92 -11.75 -5.74
N LYS A 22 30.44 -10.56 -5.44
CA LYS A 22 30.42 -9.99 -4.09
C LYS A 22 29.01 -9.53 -3.75
N THR A 23 28.25 -10.39 -3.08
CA THR A 23 26.99 -10.01 -2.45
C THR A 23 27.24 -9.52 -1.04
N THR A 24 26.86 -8.28 -0.73
CA THR A 24 26.94 -7.71 0.62
C THR A 24 25.52 -7.56 1.16
N PHE A 25 25.21 -8.23 2.26
CA PHE A 25 23.97 -8.01 3.00
C PHE A 25 24.25 -7.05 4.16
N ARG A 26 23.43 -6.02 4.30
CA ARG A 26 23.49 -5.10 5.44
C ARG A 26 22.28 -5.34 6.33
N LEU A 27 22.54 -5.79 7.56
CA LEU A 27 21.49 -5.94 8.57
C LEU A 27 21.14 -4.56 9.13
N VAL A 28 19.89 -4.15 9.04
CA VAL A 28 19.36 -2.93 9.63
C VAL A 28 18.27 -3.29 10.62
N GLN A 29 18.30 -2.69 11.81
CA GLN A 29 17.26 -2.92 12.82
C GLN A 29 16.16 -1.87 12.65
N ALA A 30 14.93 -2.32 12.35
CA ALA A 30 13.78 -1.43 12.23
C ALA A 30 13.44 -0.81 13.60
N LYS A 31 13.67 0.49 13.78
CA LYS A 31 13.15 1.29 14.90
C LYS A 31 12.23 2.36 14.34
N ASN A 32 11.00 2.46 14.86
CA ASN A 32 9.97 3.49 14.56
C ASN A 32 10.06 4.06 13.14
N GLN A 33 9.57 3.29 12.16
CA GLN A 33 9.73 3.64 10.76
C GLN A 33 8.98 4.94 10.42
N ARG A 34 9.67 5.81 9.68
CA ARG A 34 9.10 7.04 9.12
C ARG A 34 8.66 6.75 7.70
N ILE A 35 7.37 6.88 7.40
CA ILE A 35 6.80 6.74 6.07
C ILE A 35 6.42 8.13 5.57
N THR A 36 6.79 8.47 4.35
CA THR A 36 6.35 9.70 3.69
C THR A 36 5.64 9.35 2.39
N LEU A 37 4.36 9.72 2.31
CA LEU A 37 3.58 9.66 1.07
C LEU A 37 3.89 10.89 0.23
N VAL A 38 4.31 10.69 -1.01
CA VAL A 38 4.51 11.75 -2.01
C VAL A 38 3.51 11.52 -3.14
N LEU A 39 2.47 12.35 -3.16
CA LEU A 39 1.27 12.13 -3.95
C LEU A 39 1.16 13.14 -5.08
N ASP A 40 1.10 12.66 -6.32
CA ASP A 40 0.81 13.50 -7.48
C ASP A 40 -0.66 13.99 -7.44
N VAL A 41 -0.83 15.30 -7.60
CA VAL A 41 -2.11 16.01 -7.68
C VAL A 41 -2.21 16.89 -8.93
N SER A 42 -1.42 16.55 -9.95
CA SER A 42 -1.39 17.13 -11.29
C SER A 42 -2.76 17.14 -11.99
N GLY A 43 -2.83 17.83 -13.13
CA GLY A 43 -4.05 17.90 -13.94
C GLY A 43 -4.50 16.53 -14.47
N SER A 44 -3.56 15.67 -14.86
CA SER A 44 -3.81 14.31 -15.34
C SER A 44 -4.49 13.45 -14.28
N MET A 45 -4.07 13.58 -13.02
CA MET A 45 -4.72 12.91 -11.88
C MET A 45 -6.18 13.32 -11.67
N LYS A 46 -6.57 14.52 -12.11
CA LYS A 46 -7.94 15.03 -12.02
C LYS A 46 -8.80 14.64 -13.23
N MET A 47 -8.22 14.03 -14.26
CA MET A 47 -8.96 13.55 -15.41
C MET A 47 -9.90 12.42 -15.00
N THR A 48 -11.07 12.41 -15.63
CA THR A 48 -12.14 11.47 -15.35
C THR A 48 -12.08 10.32 -16.36
N SER A 49 -12.12 9.07 -15.86
CA SER A 49 -12.40 7.87 -16.65
C SER A 49 -13.68 7.25 -16.10
N ASN A 50 -14.68 7.02 -16.96
CA ASN A 50 -16.00 6.46 -16.59
C ASN A 50 -16.67 7.13 -15.35
N GLY A 51 -16.56 8.46 -15.24
CA GLY A 51 -17.17 9.23 -14.15
C GLY A 51 -16.37 9.28 -12.85
N VAL A 52 -15.19 8.65 -12.80
CA VAL A 52 -14.31 8.60 -11.62
C VAL A 52 -12.97 9.29 -11.93
N LYS A 53 -12.45 10.08 -10.99
CA LYS A 53 -11.13 10.69 -11.12
C LYS A 53 -10.08 9.81 -10.46
N ARG A 54 -8.89 9.70 -11.07
CA ARG A 54 -7.74 8.97 -10.50
C ARG A 54 -7.38 9.50 -9.10
N ILE A 55 -7.46 10.82 -8.91
CA ILE A 55 -7.19 11.47 -7.63
C ILE A 55 -8.15 11.05 -6.52
N ASP A 56 -9.41 10.73 -6.85
CA ASP A 56 -10.38 10.28 -5.85
C ASP A 56 -9.97 8.88 -5.35
N LYS A 57 -9.65 7.96 -6.26
CA LYS A 57 -9.12 6.63 -5.92
C LYS A 57 -7.84 6.72 -5.09
N LEU A 58 -6.93 7.63 -5.45
CA LEU A 58 -5.69 7.86 -4.70
C LEU A 58 -5.96 8.31 -3.26
N TYR A 59 -6.83 9.30 -3.06
CA TYR A 59 -7.16 9.79 -1.72
C TYR A 59 -7.89 8.75 -0.87
N GLN A 60 -8.80 7.99 -1.47
CA GLN A 60 -9.51 6.91 -0.78
C GLN A 60 -8.54 5.81 -0.32
N THR A 61 -7.66 5.37 -1.22
CA THR A 61 -6.68 4.33 -0.94
C THR A 61 -5.64 4.79 0.07
N ALA A 62 -5.12 6.02 -0.07
CA ALA A 62 -4.19 6.59 0.89
C ALA A 62 -4.83 6.74 2.29
N ALA A 63 -6.09 7.18 2.36
CA ALA A 63 -6.80 7.26 3.64
C ALA A 63 -6.98 5.88 4.28
N TYR A 64 -7.40 4.87 3.51
CA TYR A 64 -7.49 3.50 4.00
C TYR A 64 -6.14 2.98 4.50
N PHE A 65 -5.09 3.15 3.70
CA PHE A 65 -3.72 2.76 4.04
C PHE A 65 -3.27 3.36 5.37
N LEU A 66 -3.43 4.68 5.54
CA LEU A 66 -3.00 5.38 6.75
C LEU A 66 -3.81 4.99 7.99
N LEU A 67 -5.09 4.66 7.83
CA LEU A 67 -5.98 4.35 8.95
C LEU A 67 -5.97 2.87 9.35
N LYS A 68 -5.75 1.97 8.39
CA LYS A 68 -5.96 0.52 8.56
C LYS A 68 -4.69 -0.31 8.39
N VAL A 69 -3.69 0.20 7.68
CA VAL A 69 -2.50 -0.59 7.31
C VAL A 69 -1.25 -0.09 8.04
N VAL A 70 -1.06 1.22 8.13
CA VAL A 70 0.12 1.79 8.80
C VAL A 70 0.03 1.58 10.32
N PRO A 71 1.01 0.91 10.97
CA PRO A 71 1.00 0.73 12.41
C PRO A 71 1.04 2.05 13.18
N GLU A 72 0.35 2.14 14.31
CA GLU A 72 0.28 3.39 15.10
C GLU A 72 1.64 3.90 15.58
N LYS A 73 2.64 3.02 15.69
CA LYS A 73 4.02 3.35 16.08
C LYS A 73 4.81 4.08 15.00
N TYR A 74 4.31 4.11 13.76
CA TYR A 74 5.00 4.72 12.62
C TYR A 74 4.71 6.22 12.53
N HIS A 75 5.68 6.97 12.02
CA HIS A 75 5.51 8.40 11.75
C HIS A 75 5.15 8.58 10.28
N VAL A 76 4.13 9.38 9.98
CA VAL A 76 3.63 9.58 8.62
C VAL A 76 3.81 11.03 8.18
N GLY A 77 4.34 11.26 6.99
CA GLY A 77 4.29 12.58 6.32
C GLY A 77 3.53 12.48 5.01
N ILE A 78 2.91 13.59 4.61
CA ILE A 78 2.18 13.68 3.33
C ILE A 78 2.64 14.92 2.57
N VAL A 79 3.27 14.68 1.44
CA VAL A 79 3.67 15.69 0.46
C VAL A 79 2.76 15.55 -0.75
N ARG A 80 2.22 16.66 -1.24
CA ARG A 80 1.50 16.68 -2.52
C ARG A 80 2.33 17.46 -3.53
N PHE A 81 2.30 17.07 -4.80
CA PHE A 81 2.98 17.82 -5.84
C PHE A 81 2.14 17.87 -7.12
N SER A 82 2.33 18.89 -7.94
CA SER A 82 1.71 18.97 -9.27
C SER A 82 2.74 19.39 -10.31
N SER A 83 3.25 20.62 -10.20
CA SER A 83 4.48 21.10 -10.85
C SER A 83 5.57 21.41 -9.83
N ARG A 84 5.19 21.74 -8.59
CA ARG A 84 6.09 21.93 -7.46
C ARG A 84 5.57 21.13 -6.27
N ALA A 85 6.48 20.60 -5.46
CA ALA A 85 6.11 19.96 -4.21
C ALA A 85 5.60 20.99 -3.21
N ALA A 86 4.39 20.79 -2.72
CA ALA A 86 3.83 21.48 -1.57
C ALA A 86 3.70 20.47 -0.43
N THR A 87 4.40 20.72 0.67
CA THR A 87 4.19 19.91 1.88
C THR A 87 2.80 20.21 2.42
N VAL A 88 1.91 19.23 2.39
CA VAL A 88 0.52 19.41 2.84
C VAL A 88 0.37 19.09 4.31
N ALA A 89 1.17 18.16 4.80
CA ALA A 89 1.40 17.97 6.22
C ALA A 89 2.88 17.66 6.42
N PRO A 90 3.60 18.31 7.37
CA PRO A 90 4.92 17.84 7.80
C PRO A 90 4.81 16.37 8.29
N LEU A 91 5.91 15.68 8.60
CA LEU A 91 5.81 14.36 9.27
C LEU A 91 4.95 14.50 10.55
N VAL A 92 3.66 14.19 10.46
CA VAL A 92 2.70 14.20 11.55
C VAL A 92 2.68 12.77 12.06
N LYS A 93 3.44 12.49 13.11
CA LYS A 93 3.07 11.35 13.96
C LYS A 93 1.62 11.57 14.38
N LYS A 94 0.90 10.49 14.68
CA LYS A 94 -0.29 10.58 15.54
C LYS A 94 -0.01 11.27 16.90
N VAL A 95 1.23 11.71 17.22
CA VAL A 95 1.58 12.79 18.17
C VAL A 95 2.86 13.57 17.75
N LEU A 96 2.71 14.82 17.34
CA LEU A 96 3.72 15.84 16.97
C LEU A 96 5.18 15.72 17.52
N GLU A 97 6.05 16.40 16.76
CA GLU A 97 7.34 17.01 17.12
C GLU A 97 8.62 16.32 16.64
N ALA A 98 9.35 17.12 15.85
CA ALA A 98 10.70 16.91 15.37
C ALA A 98 11.69 16.87 16.54
N ASN A 99 11.69 15.78 17.30
CA ASN A 99 12.80 15.47 18.19
C ASN A 99 13.95 14.94 17.35
N GLY A 100 14.92 15.83 17.09
CA GLY A 100 16.38 15.70 16.93
C GLY A 100 17.06 14.35 16.64
N GLY A 101 16.35 13.34 16.17
CA GLY A 101 16.85 12.00 15.89
C GLY A 101 17.36 11.94 14.46
N SER A 102 18.60 11.49 14.33
CA SER A 102 19.34 11.22 13.09
C SER A 102 18.44 10.98 11.88
N SER A 103 18.57 11.82 10.86
CA SER A 103 17.74 11.85 9.65
C SER A 103 18.08 10.75 8.62
N SER A 104 18.82 9.73 9.05
CA SER A 104 19.19 8.56 8.25
C SER A 104 18.16 7.44 8.44
N GLY A 105 17.61 6.93 7.34
CA GLY A 105 16.56 5.91 7.37
C GLY A 105 15.16 6.50 7.23
N GLY A 106 14.39 5.96 6.29
CA GLY A 106 12.99 6.31 6.05
C GLY A 106 12.44 5.62 4.81
N ILE A 107 11.13 5.43 4.76
CA ILE A 107 10.41 4.94 3.59
C ILE A 107 9.72 6.13 2.94
N LEU A 108 9.91 6.26 1.63
CA LEU A 108 9.16 7.18 0.79
C LEU A 108 8.31 6.37 -0.18
N ILE A 109 7.02 6.69 -0.29
CA ILE A 109 6.11 6.08 -1.26
C ILE A 109 5.74 7.18 -2.26
N LEU A 110 6.33 7.13 -3.44
CA LEU A 110 6.08 8.08 -4.52
C LEU A 110 4.99 7.53 -5.45
N VAL A 111 3.90 8.27 -5.60
CA VAL A 111 2.77 7.91 -6.45
C VAL A 111 2.57 8.98 -7.52
N SER A 112 2.64 8.61 -8.79
CA SER A 112 2.58 9.55 -9.92
C SER A 112 1.97 8.93 -11.18
N ASP A 113 1.28 9.73 -12.00
CA ASP A 113 0.77 9.32 -13.31
C ASP A 113 1.46 9.97 -14.51
N GLY A 114 2.50 10.78 -14.26
CA GLY A 114 3.18 11.58 -15.29
C GLY A 114 4.70 11.46 -15.31
N GLU A 115 5.28 12.07 -16.34
CA GLU A 115 6.72 12.19 -16.56
C GLU A 115 7.35 13.26 -15.66
N GLU A 116 8.59 13.02 -15.24
CA GLU A 116 9.39 14.05 -14.58
C GLU A 116 9.78 15.15 -15.58
N ASN A 117 9.48 16.39 -15.22
CA ASN A 117 9.68 17.56 -16.06
C ASN A 117 10.30 18.76 -15.31
N GLU A 118 10.66 18.59 -14.03
CA GLU A 118 11.16 19.66 -13.16
C GLU A 118 12.48 19.26 -12.48
N SER A 119 13.29 20.27 -12.10
CA SER A 119 14.55 20.07 -11.39
C SER A 119 14.41 20.28 -9.87
N PRO A 120 15.22 19.62 -9.03
CA PRO A 120 16.25 18.63 -9.39
C PRO A 120 15.63 17.30 -9.83
N SER A 121 16.25 16.66 -10.81
CA SER A 121 15.75 15.38 -11.33
C SER A 121 15.96 14.22 -10.34
N MET A 122 15.22 13.14 -10.54
CA MET A 122 15.30 11.87 -9.81
C MET A 122 16.74 11.37 -9.82
N ALA A 123 17.43 11.46 -10.96
CA ALA A 123 18.84 11.09 -11.08
C ALA A 123 19.75 11.96 -10.20
N GLN A 124 19.48 13.26 -10.08
CA GLN A 124 20.25 14.18 -9.23
C GLN A 124 20.00 13.93 -7.74
N VAL A 125 18.79 13.56 -7.34
CA VAL A 125 18.46 13.32 -5.93
C VAL A 125 18.78 11.90 -5.47
N THR A 126 18.83 10.90 -6.37
CA THR A 126 19.07 9.49 -6.04
C THR A 126 20.33 9.26 -5.20
N PRO A 127 21.52 9.83 -5.53
CA PRO A 127 22.71 9.66 -4.69
C PRO A 127 22.51 10.17 -3.26
N THR A 128 21.72 11.24 -3.08
CA THR A 128 21.43 11.79 -1.76
C THR A 128 20.48 10.88 -0.99
N LEU A 129 19.48 10.27 -1.64
CA LEU A 129 18.57 9.32 -1.02
C LEU A 129 19.30 8.06 -0.54
N ILE A 130 20.20 7.52 -1.36
CA ILE A 130 21.07 6.38 -1.01
C ILE A 130 21.95 6.73 0.20
N ARG A 131 22.66 7.87 0.17
CA ARG A 131 23.51 8.31 1.29
C ARG A 131 22.73 8.53 2.60
N LYS A 132 21.46 8.94 2.50
CA LYS A 132 20.56 9.11 3.65
C LYS A 132 19.84 7.81 4.05
N GLU A 133 20.13 6.71 3.37
CA GLU A 133 19.49 5.41 3.59
C GLU A 133 17.95 5.47 3.49
N VAL A 134 17.45 6.31 2.57
CA VAL A 134 16.01 6.41 2.28
C VAL A 134 15.66 5.36 1.23
N ILE A 135 14.70 4.51 1.56
CA ILE A 135 14.11 3.53 0.64
C ILE A 135 12.93 4.20 -0.07
N VAL A 136 12.88 4.12 -1.40
CA VAL A 136 11.77 4.66 -2.18
C VAL A 136 10.97 3.52 -2.80
N HIS A 137 9.73 3.35 -2.38
CA HIS A 137 8.74 2.61 -3.15
C HIS A 137 8.09 3.54 -4.17
N THR A 138 7.84 3.04 -5.37
CA THR A 138 7.15 3.79 -6.41
C THR A 138 5.88 3.09 -6.84
N ILE A 139 4.81 3.86 -7.04
CA ILE A 139 3.55 3.39 -7.63
C ILE A 139 3.30 4.24 -8.87
N LEU A 140 3.45 3.62 -10.03
CA LEU A 140 3.22 4.22 -11.33
C LEU A 140 1.74 4.06 -11.66
N ILE A 141 1.05 5.17 -11.90
CA ILE A 141 -0.36 5.16 -12.32
C ILE A 141 -0.42 5.37 -13.83
N SER A 142 -1.00 4.41 -14.55
CA SER A 142 -1.10 4.36 -16.00
C SER A 142 0.24 4.24 -16.74
N ASP A 143 0.15 3.93 -18.03
CA ASP A 143 1.28 3.77 -18.96
C ASP A 143 2.07 5.06 -19.23
N LYS A 144 1.52 6.22 -18.86
CA LYS A 144 2.16 7.54 -18.99
C LYS A 144 3.12 7.90 -17.85
N ALA A 145 3.14 7.12 -16.78
CA ALA A 145 4.02 7.37 -15.65
C ALA A 145 5.50 7.15 -16.02
N ASP A 146 6.38 7.99 -15.47
CA ASP A 146 7.81 7.96 -15.78
C ASP A 146 8.47 6.62 -15.39
N GLN A 147 8.98 5.89 -16.37
CA GLN A 147 9.69 4.62 -16.13
C GLN A 147 10.98 4.79 -15.32
N LYS A 148 11.55 6.02 -15.22
CA LYS A 148 12.68 6.31 -14.32
C LYS A 148 12.32 6.07 -12.84
N MET A 149 11.03 6.09 -12.46
CA MET A 149 10.57 5.73 -11.11
C MET A 149 10.95 4.29 -10.72
N ILE A 150 11.00 3.37 -11.69
CA ILE A 150 11.44 1.97 -11.43
C ILE A 150 12.93 1.95 -11.07
N LYS A 151 13.75 2.74 -11.78
CA LYS A 151 15.18 2.85 -11.51
C LYS A 151 15.44 3.48 -10.14
N LEU A 152 14.67 4.51 -9.77
CA LEU A 152 14.74 5.14 -8.45
C LEU A 152 14.44 4.14 -7.32
N ALA A 153 13.34 3.37 -7.46
CA ALA A 153 12.99 2.36 -6.46
C ALA A 153 14.08 1.31 -6.33
N THR A 154 14.53 0.76 -7.47
CA THR A 154 15.59 -0.27 -7.50
C THR A 154 16.89 0.25 -6.87
N ALA A 155 17.32 1.47 -7.21
CA ALA A 155 18.57 2.05 -6.71
C ALA A 155 18.56 2.32 -5.20
N THR A 156 17.39 2.52 -4.60
CA THR A 156 17.22 2.79 -3.17
C THR A 156 16.84 1.53 -2.36
N GLY A 157 16.75 0.37 -3.02
CA GLY A 157 16.35 -0.89 -2.38
C GLY A 157 14.85 -1.03 -2.15
N GLY A 158 14.03 -0.18 -2.77
CA GLY A 158 12.58 -0.26 -2.73
C GLY A 158 11.98 -1.11 -3.85
N LYS A 159 10.64 -1.12 -3.90
CA LYS A 159 9.83 -1.85 -4.88
C LYS A 159 9.08 -0.87 -5.78
N ALA A 160 8.93 -1.22 -7.05
CA ALA A 160 8.09 -0.50 -8.00
C ALA A 160 6.82 -1.29 -8.28
N PHE A 161 5.69 -0.60 -8.28
CA PHE A 161 4.36 -1.15 -8.55
C PHE A 161 3.71 -0.38 -9.69
N PHE A 162 2.73 -1.01 -10.34
CA PHE A 162 1.97 -0.44 -11.42
C PHE A 162 0.48 -0.55 -11.12
N ASP A 163 -0.25 0.55 -11.26
CA ASP A 163 -1.71 0.59 -11.29
C ASP A 163 -2.12 1.10 -12.68
N SER A 164 -3.08 0.43 -13.32
CA SER A 164 -3.51 0.80 -14.67
C SER A 164 -4.15 2.20 -14.77
N GLY A 165 -4.49 2.82 -13.63
CA GLY A 165 -5.33 4.01 -13.55
C GLY A 165 -6.82 3.68 -13.73
N SER A 166 -7.18 2.40 -13.84
CA SER A 166 -8.58 1.99 -13.94
C SER A 166 -9.28 2.07 -12.59
N TYR A 167 -10.54 2.49 -12.61
CA TYR A 167 -11.36 2.68 -11.41
C TYR A 167 -11.86 1.35 -10.84
N ASP A 168 -11.91 0.29 -11.65
CA ASP A 168 -12.33 -1.07 -11.30
C ASP A 168 -11.14 -2.00 -11.00
N SER A 169 -9.97 -1.44 -10.70
CA SER A 169 -8.78 -2.20 -10.30
C SER A 169 -8.49 -2.01 -8.81
N THR A 170 -8.01 -3.08 -8.16
CA THR A 170 -7.52 -3.08 -6.77
C THR A 170 -6.01 -2.87 -6.66
N ASP A 171 -5.31 -2.67 -7.79
CA ASP A 171 -3.84 -2.64 -7.86
C ASP A 171 -3.24 -1.55 -6.95
N LEU A 172 -3.81 -0.33 -6.95
CA LEU A 172 -3.35 0.75 -6.07
C LEU A 172 -3.39 0.36 -4.60
N GLN A 173 -4.46 -0.29 -4.13
CA GLN A 173 -4.57 -0.73 -2.74
C GLN A 173 -3.57 -1.83 -2.42
N SER A 174 -3.45 -2.82 -3.30
CA SER A 174 -2.47 -3.89 -3.17
C SER A 174 -1.04 -3.34 -3.13
N ALA A 175 -0.71 -2.38 -4.00
CA ALA A 175 0.58 -1.71 -4.04
C ALA A 175 0.89 -0.98 -2.74
N PHE A 176 -0.06 -0.17 -2.22
CA PHE A 176 0.09 0.50 -0.94
C PHE A 176 0.35 -0.50 0.19
N ARG A 177 -0.45 -1.57 0.30
CA ARG A 177 -0.25 -2.61 1.32
C ARG A 177 1.14 -3.25 1.23
N SER A 178 1.57 -3.57 0.01
CA SER A 178 2.86 -4.21 -0.27
C SER A 178 4.10 -3.33 0.01
N THR A 179 3.90 -2.03 0.28
CA THR A 179 4.98 -1.11 0.68
C THR A 179 5.36 -1.19 2.15
N ILE A 180 4.48 -1.74 3.00
CA ILE A 180 4.81 -2.02 4.39
C ILE A 180 5.62 -3.30 4.41
N ILE A 181 6.75 -3.26 5.12
CA ILE A 181 7.59 -4.43 5.35
C ILE A 181 6.91 -5.24 6.46
N ASP A 182 6.60 -6.50 6.20
CA ASP A 182 6.01 -7.47 7.14
C ASP A 182 6.97 -7.88 8.29
N ASP A 183 7.72 -6.93 8.83
CA ASP A 183 8.77 -7.17 9.84
C ASP A 183 8.26 -6.97 11.28
N ASP A 184 7.03 -7.41 11.57
CA ASP A 184 6.53 -7.44 12.95
C ASP A 184 6.40 -8.87 13.47
N GLU A 185 7.53 -9.60 13.50
CA GLU A 185 7.62 -10.83 14.32
C GLU A 185 7.62 -10.54 15.83
N GLY A 186 7.54 -9.28 16.27
CA GLY A 186 7.84 -8.91 17.66
C GLY A 186 6.96 -7.86 18.35
N ALA A 187 6.12 -7.09 17.66
CA ALA A 187 5.16 -6.22 18.34
C ALA A 187 3.73 -6.75 18.17
N PRO A 188 2.93 -6.81 19.24
CA PRO A 188 1.49 -7.06 19.16
C PRO A 188 0.79 -5.81 18.60
N GLY A 189 1.05 -5.51 17.32
CA GLY A 189 0.26 -4.60 16.52
C GLY A 189 -0.57 -5.45 15.59
N ILE A 190 -1.89 -5.48 15.79
CA ILE A 190 -2.83 -6.21 14.94
C ILE A 190 -2.87 -5.47 13.59
N THR A 191 -1.93 -5.76 12.68
CA THR A 191 -2.10 -5.37 11.28
C THR A 191 -3.18 -6.28 10.70
N PRO A 192 -4.34 -5.75 10.26
CA PRO A 192 -5.41 -6.58 9.75
C PRO A 192 -4.96 -7.39 8.53
N VAL A 193 -5.16 -8.70 8.58
CA VAL A 193 -4.91 -9.59 7.43
C VAL A 193 -6.03 -9.36 6.41
N GLU A 194 -5.68 -9.05 5.16
CA GLU A 194 -6.67 -9.03 4.07
C GLU A 194 -7.10 -10.45 3.75
N LEU A 195 -8.40 -10.72 3.84
CA LEU A 195 -8.95 -11.99 3.37
C LEU A 195 -9.42 -11.87 1.92
N LEU A 196 -9.94 -10.69 1.55
CA LEU A 196 -10.48 -10.44 0.23
C LEU A 196 -10.29 -8.97 -0.16
N LEU A 197 -9.90 -8.76 -1.41
CA LEU A 197 -9.82 -7.46 -2.04
C LEU A 197 -10.37 -7.56 -3.46
N GLU A 198 -11.55 -7.00 -3.67
CA GLU A 198 -12.26 -7.03 -4.95
C GLU A 198 -12.84 -5.67 -5.32
N SER A 199 -12.97 -5.47 -6.63
CA SER A 199 -13.61 -4.31 -7.24
C SER A 199 -14.68 -4.78 -8.21
N ILE A 200 -15.89 -4.23 -8.05
CA ILE A 200 -17.03 -4.53 -8.91
C ILE A 200 -17.70 -3.24 -9.38
N SER A 201 -18.20 -3.24 -10.61
CA SER A 201 -19.03 -2.17 -11.13
C SER A 201 -20.49 -2.61 -11.07
N VAL A 202 -21.28 -1.95 -10.22
CA VAL A 202 -22.72 -2.25 -10.03
C VAL A 202 -23.57 -1.24 -10.78
N ARG A 203 -24.50 -1.69 -11.62
CA ARG A 203 -25.46 -0.79 -12.29
C ARG A 203 -26.61 -0.41 -11.36
N ALA A 204 -27.27 0.71 -11.66
CA ALA A 204 -28.44 1.11 -10.88
C ALA A 204 -29.53 0.02 -10.92
N LYS A 205 -30.09 -0.32 -9.75
CA LYS A 205 -31.10 -1.37 -9.52
C LYS A 205 -30.59 -2.81 -9.68
N GLU A 206 -29.29 -3.01 -9.88
CA GLU A 206 -28.68 -4.33 -9.87
C GLU A 206 -28.29 -4.71 -8.44
N GLU A 207 -28.58 -5.95 -8.04
CA GLU A 207 -28.11 -6.53 -6.79
C GLU A 207 -26.96 -7.48 -7.11
N VAL A 208 -25.82 -7.25 -6.46
CA VAL A 208 -24.65 -8.14 -6.58
C VAL A 208 -24.43 -8.82 -5.24
N MET A 209 -24.39 -10.15 -5.28
CA MET A 209 -24.12 -10.98 -4.11
C MET A 209 -22.70 -11.56 -4.23
N MET A 210 -21.90 -11.35 -3.20
CA MET A 210 -20.55 -11.89 -3.08
C MET A 210 -20.48 -12.80 -1.85
N PHE A 211 -19.68 -13.85 -1.94
CA PHE A 211 -19.48 -14.81 -0.87
C PHE A 211 -18.04 -14.73 -0.37
N VAL A 212 -17.86 -14.63 0.94
CA VAL A 212 -16.56 -14.68 1.60
C VAL A 212 -16.56 -15.86 2.54
N ASN A 213 -15.64 -16.80 2.33
CA ASN A 213 -15.48 -17.95 3.20
C ASN A 213 -14.54 -17.59 4.34
N VAL A 214 -15.02 -17.74 5.56
CA VAL A 214 -14.31 -17.37 6.79
C VAL A 214 -14.37 -18.58 7.71
N ASP A 215 -13.23 -19.03 8.24
CA ASP A 215 -13.21 -20.10 9.24
C ASP A 215 -13.81 -19.62 10.57
N SER A 216 -14.31 -20.55 11.37
CA SER A 216 -14.78 -20.33 12.74
C SER A 216 -13.83 -19.51 13.63
N SER A 217 -12.53 -19.48 13.37
CA SER A 217 -11.57 -18.67 14.14
C SER A 217 -11.44 -17.21 13.68
N VAL A 218 -11.93 -16.87 12.49
CA VAL A 218 -11.61 -15.60 11.80
C VAL A 218 -12.73 -14.55 11.94
N GLY A 219 -13.85 -14.90 12.58
CA GLY A 219 -15.01 -14.01 12.76
C GLY A 219 -14.91 -12.99 13.89
N ARG A 220 -13.85 -13.01 14.70
CA ARG A 220 -13.64 -12.00 15.77
C ARG A 220 -12.78 -10.86 15.22
N ASP A 221 -13.18 -9.62 15.50
CA ASP A 221 -12.49 -8.40 15.04
C ASP A 221 -12.40 -8.31 13.50
N THR A 222 -13.40 -8.85 12.79
CA THR A 222 -13.48 -8.79 11.33
C THR A 222 -14.10 -7.47 10.88
N GLU A 223 -13.59 -6.87 9.82
CA GLU A 223 -14.19 -5.69 9.20
C GLU A 223 -14.40 -5.88 7.70
N PHE A 224 -15.56 -5.46 7.21
CA PHE A 224 -15.83 -5.29 5.79
C PHE A 224 -15.80 -3.81 5.46
N THR A 225 -14.91 -3.39 4.56
CA THR A 225 -14.82 -1.98 4.12
C THR A 225 -15.19 -1.88 2.65
N PHE A 226 -16.22 -1.12 2.36
CA PHE A 226 -16.72 -0.83 1.02
C PHE A 226 -16.34 0.58 0.64
N THR A 227 -15.61 0.73 -0.46
CA THR A 227 -15.30 2.05 -1.05
C THR A 227 -16.13 2.21 -2.31
N TYR A 228 -16.77 3.36 -2.48
CA TYR A 228 -17.61 3.61 -3.65
C TYR A 228 -17.27 4.93 -4.33
N THR A 229 -17.51 4.97 -5.64
CA THR A 229 -17.30 6.13 -6.51
C THR A 229 -18.65 6.58 -7.10
N GLY A 230 -18.83 7.88 -7.35
CA GLY A 230 -20.12 8.45 -7.80
C GLY A 230 -21.00 9.01 -6.66
N ASN A 231 -22.31 9.16 -6.94
CA ASN A 231 -23.30 9.70 -6.00
C ASN A 231 -23.83 8.61 -5.07
N ALA A 232 -23.55 8.79 -3.77
CA ALA A 232 -23.77 7.81 -2.69
C ALA A 232 -25.23 7.50 -2.35
N PHE A 233 -26.19 8.27 -2.87
CA PHE A 233 -27.51 8.40 -2.26
C PHE A 233 -28.34 7.10 -2.24
N ASN A 234 -27.92 6.04 -2.94
CA ASN A 234 -28.63 4.77 -3.01
C ASN A 234 -27.74 3.53 -2.77
N LEU A 235 -26.51 3.64 -2.24
CA LEU A 235 -25.72 2.44 -1.96
C LEU A 235 -26.22 1.75 -0.69
N HIS A 236 -26.96 0.65 -0.88
CA HIS A 236 -27.45 -0.18 0.21
C HIS A 236 -26.54 -1.40 0.38
N VAL A 237 -25.61 -1.30 1.34
CA VAL A 237 -24.72 -2.41 1.69
C VAL A 237 -25.34 -3.24 2.80
N VAL A 238 -25.40 -4.56 2.57
CA VAL A 238 -25.80 -5.55 3.57
C VAL A 238 -24.73 -6.62 3.63
N VAL A 239 -24.22 -6.89 4.84
CA VAL A 239 -23.39 -8.07 5.11
C VAL A 239 -24.22 -9.04 5.93
N MET A 240 -24.44 -10.23 5.37
CA MET A 240 -25.13 -11.31 6.06
C MET A 240 -24.10 -12.23 6.70
N SER A 241 -24.18 -12.40 8.01
CA SER A 241 -23.31 -13.31 8.77
C SER A 241 -23.71 -14.78 8.59
N PRO A 242 -22.81 -15.74 8.91
CA PRO A 242 -23.13 -17.17 8.85
C PRO A 242 -24.31 -17.60 9.75
N SER A 243 -24.62 -16.84 10.81
CA SER A 243 -25.79 -17.05 11.67
C SER A 243 -27.11 -16.56 11.04
N GLY A 244 -27.06 -15.93 9.86
CA GLY A 244 -28.20 -15.35 9.15
C GLY A 244 -28.54 -13.92 9.58
N ARG A 245 -27.77 -13.29 10.47
CA ARG A 245 -27.99 -11.90 10.88
C ARG A 245 -27.49 -10.94 9.81
N ASN A 246 -28.31 -9.95 9.46
CA ASN A 246 -27.98 -8.88 8.52
C ASN A 246 -27.42 -7.65 9.23
N TYR A 247 -26.32 -7.13 8.69
CA TYR A 247 -25.67 -5.89 9.11
C TYR A 247 -25.70 -4.88 7.97
N THR A 248 -26.13 -3.66 8.24
CA THR A 248 -26.31 -2.62 7.21
C THR A 248 -25.46 -1.39 7.47
N ALA A 249 -25.24 -0.57 6.44
CA ALA A 249 -24.45 0.65 6.52
C ALA A 249 -24.96 1.70 7.55
N ASN A 250 -26.21 1.59 8.00
CA ASN A 250 -26.84 2.47 8.99
C ASN A 250 -27.00 1.81 10.37
N GLY A 251 -26.49 0.59 10.55
CA GLY A 251 -26.56 -0.14 11.81
C GLY A 251 -25.53 0.34 12.84
N ALA A 252 -25.70 -0.09 14.10
CA ALA A 252 -24.80 0.27 15.21
C ALA A 252 -23.33 -0.16 14.99
N ASN A 253 -23.12 -1.20 14.19
CA ASN A 253 -21.79 -1.75 13.89
C ASN A 253 -21.16 -1.14 12.63
N ALA A 254 -21.77 -0.11 12.07
CA ALA A 254 -21.32 0.52 10.84
C ALA A 254 -20.76 1.92 11.08
N HIS A 255 -19.71 2.26 10.34
CA HIS A 255 -19.17 3.61 10.25
C HIS A 255 -19.14 4.06 8.79
N THR A 256 -19.73 5.23 8.50
CA THR A 256 -19.71 5.81 7.16
C THR A 256 -18.87 7.08 7.14
N ASN A 257 -17.79 7.08 6.34
CA ASN A 257 -17.00 8.26 6.05
C ASN A 257 -17.40 8.83 4.69
N ARG A 258 -18.14 9.94 4.69
CA ARG A 258 -18.63 10.59 3.46
C ARG A 258 -17.54 11.31 2.67
N VAL A 259 -16.43 11.68 3.32
CA VAL A 259 -15.29 12.35 2.67
C VAL A 259 -14.51 11.34 1.84
N THR A 260 -14.21 10.17 2.40
CA THR A 260 -13.53 9.08 1.70
C THR A 260 -14.50 8.14 0.96
N LYS A 261 -15.82 8.37 1.07
CA LYS A 261 -16.87 7.51 0.49
C LYS A 261 -16.66 6.03 0.85
N GLN A 262 -16.51 5.80 2.15
CA GLN A 262 -16.28 4.48 2.73
C GLN A 262 -17.41 4.13 3.68
N VAL A 263 -17.82 2.87 3.64
CA VAL A 263 -18.68 2.23 4.65
C VAL A 263 -17.88 1.08 5.23
N THR A 264 -17.74 1.05 6.55
CA THR A 264 -17.11 -0.05 7.28
C THR A 264 -18.15 -0.70 8.17
N ILE A 265 -18.26 -2.03 8.12
CA ILE A 265 -19.12 -2.84 8.98
C ILE A 265 -18.20 -3.78 9.77
N ALA A 266 -18.23 -3.69 11.10
CA ALA A 266 -17.34 -4.44 11.99
C ALA A 266 -18.08 -5.55 12.77
N PHE A 267 -17.37 -6.63 13.04
CA PHE A 267 -17.81 -7.80 13.79
C PHE A 267 -16.89 -7.99 14.98
N ASN A 268 -17.36 -7.65 16.19
CA ASN A 268 -16.55 -7.75 17.40
C ASN A 268 -16.50 -9.18 17.97
N GLU A 269 -17.42 -10.04 17.55
CA GLU A 269 -17.54 -11.42 18.01
C GLU A 269 -17.79 -12.36 16.82
N THR A 270 -17.37 -13.60 16.98
CA THR A 270 -17.53 -14.63 15.95
C THR A 270 -19.01 -15.00 15.78
N GLU A 271 -19.57 -14.73 14.61
CA GLU A 271 -20.93 -15.15 14.24
C GLU A 271 -20.89 -16.54 13.58
N ALA A 272 -20.68 -17.59 14.37
CA ALA A 272 -20.68 -18.96 13.86
C ALA A 272 -22.08 -19.42 13.42
N SER A 273 -22.15 -20.28 12.40
CA SER A 273 -23.41 -20.93 11.98
C SER A 273 -23.98 -21.76 13.12
N SER A 274 -25.29 -21.63 13.38
CA SER A 274 -25.97 -22.32 14.48
C SER A 274 -26.27 -23.80 14.21
N HIS A 275 -25.70 -24.39 13.16
CA HIS A 275 -26.00 -25.78 12.78
C HIS A 275 -24.92 -26.73 13.31
N LYS A 276 -25.28 -27.44 14.39
CA LYS A 276 -24.75 -28.76 14.74
C LYS A 276 -25.47 -29.83 13.93
#